data_AF-A0A4Y8D409-F1
#
_entry.id   AF-A0A4Y8D409-F1
#
_cell.length_a   1.000
_cell.length_b   1.000
_cell.length_c   1.000
_cell.angle_alpha   90.00
_cell.angle_beta   90.00
_cell.angle_gamma   90.00
#
_symmetry.space_group_name_H-M   'P 1'
#
loop_
_entity.id
_entity.type
_entity.pdbx_description
1 polymer ?
#
loop_
_entity_poly.entity_id
_entity_poly.type
_entity_poly.pdbx_seq_one_letter_code
_entity_poly.pdbx_strand_id
1 'polypeptide(L)'
;MAQYAAQSERLWLEPLTVEKHLDGYHRMLSDPRAFSWTKPSESIEESKAFMIERTPNSEKPWIENYAILLRPTTPTSDDQMP
;
A
#
# COMPACT_ATOMS: atom_id res chain seq x y z
N MET A 1 3.41 12.19 -14.83
CA MET A 1 2.78 10.85 -14.89
C MET A 1 1.48 10.90 -14.10
N ALA A 2 0.45 10.14 -14.50
CA ALA A 2 -0.79 10.07 -13.73
C ALA A 2 -0.47 9.60 -12.30
N GLN A 3 -1.07 10.26 -11.29
CA GLN A 3 -0.85 9.92 -9.88
C GLN A 3 -1.28 8.48 -9.55
N TYR A 4 -2.31 7.98 -10.26
CA TYR A 4 -2.88 6.65 -10.09
C TYR A 4 -2.81 5.88 -11.41
N ALA A 5 -2.43 4.60 -11.35
CA ALA A 5 -2.40 3.70 -12.50
C ALA A 5 -3.81 3.26 -12.93
N ALA A 6 -4.71 3.12 -11.96
CA ALA A 6 -6.13 2.87 -12.21
C ALA A 6 -6.98 3.48 -11.11
N GLN A 7 -8.23 3.84 -11.45
CA GLN A 7 -9.20 4.39 -10.51
C GLN A 7 -10.55 3.75 -10.75
N SER A 8 -11.24 3.41 -9.67
CA SER A 8 -12.65 3.01 -9.66
C SER A 8 -13.43 3.95 -8.74
N GLU A 9 -14.73 3.69 -8.59
CA GLU A 9 -15.60 4.44 -7.69
C GLU A 9 -15.10 4.41 -6.24
N ARG A 10 -14.57 3.27 -5.77
CA ARG A 10 -14.22 3.06 -4.35
C ARG A 10 -12.72 2.87 -4.10
N LEU A 11 -11.99 2.40 -5.11
CA LEU A 11 -10.59 1.98 -4.98
C LEU A 11 -9.73 2.67 -6.03
N TRP A 12 -8.53 3.07 -5.63
CA TRP A 12 -7.49 3.60 -6.49
C TRP A 12 -6.25 2.71 -6.42
N LEU A 13 -5.52 2.60 -7.52
CA LEU A 13 -4.24 1.91 -7.60
C LEU A 13 -3.12 2.94 -7.77
N GLU A 14 -2.21 3.01 -6.79
CA GLU A 14 -0.93 3.73 -6.93
C GLU A 14 0.21 2.74 -7.12
N PRO A 15 1.23 3.03 -7.95
CA PRO A 15 2.47 2.27 -7.94
C PRO A 15 3.02 2.15 -6.51
N LEU A 16 3.38 0.93 -6.09
CA LEU A 16 3.90 0.71 -4.75
C LEU A 16 5.27 1.37 -4.60
N THR A 17 5.42 2.20 -3.56
CA THR A 17 6.66 2.91 -3.24
C THR A 17 6.90 2.95 -1.74
N VAL A 18 8.16 2.90 -1.33
CA VAL A 18 8.56 2.92 0.07
C VAL A 18 8.19 4.24 0.73
N GLU A 19 8.38 5.36 0.03
CA GLU A 19 8.20 6.71 0.56
C GLU A 19 6.76 6.99 0.99
N LYS A 20 5.78 6.37 0.32
CA LYS A 20 4.36 6.60 0.58
C LYS A 20 3.68 5.47 1.35
N HIS A 21 4.10 4.23 1.12
CA HIS A 21 3.28 3.07 1.47
C HIS A 21 3.88 2.19 2.58
N LEU A 22 5.09 2.47 3.05
CA LEU A 22 5.80 1.61 4.01
C LEU A 22 5.00 1.38 5.30
N ASP A 23 4.42 2.41 5.89
CA ASP A 23 3.69 2.28 7.15
C ASP A 23 2.46 1.39 7.04
N GLY A 24 1.66 1.59 5.97
CA GLY A 24 0.48 0.77 5.72
C GLY A 24 0.83 -0.68 5.39
N TYR A 25 1.90 -0.86 4.60
CA TYR A 25 2.42 -2.19 4.26
C TYR A 25 2.96 -2.93 5.48
N HIS A 26 3.72 -2.25 6.35
CA HIS A 26 4.21 -2.83 7.60
C HIS A 26 3.04 -3.22 8.50
N ARG A 27 2.03 -2.34 8.70
CA ARG A 27 0.83 -2.70 9.48
C ARG A 27 0.12 -3.94 8.93
N MET A 28 0.04 -4.09 7.61
CA MET A 28 -0.55 -5.26 6.97
C MET A 28 0.30 -6.52 7.19
N LEU A 29 1.62 -6.42 7.06
CA LEU A 29 2.53 -7.55 7.25
C LEU A 29 2.70 -7.95 8.72
N SER A 30 2.62 -7.03 9.66
CA SER A 30 2.72 -7.31 11.10
C SER A 30 1.43 -7.87 11.69
N ASP A 31 0.34 -7.87 10.91
CA ASP A 31 -0.94 -8.43 11.34
C ASP A 31 -0.81 -9.96 11.47
N PRO A 32 -1.21 -10.58 12.59
CA PRO A 32 -1.14 -12.03 12.77
C PRO A 32 -1.91 -12.82 11.70
N ARG A 33 -2.93 -12.23 11.06
CA ARG A 33 -3.68 -12.85 9.96
C ARG A 33 -2.81 -13.05 8.71
N ALA A 34 -1.72 -12.30 8.58
CA ALA A 34 -0.77 -12.42 7.48
C ALA A 34 -0.11 -13.80 7.43
N PHE A 35 0.00 -14.51 8.56
CA PHE A 35 0.55 -15.88 8.64
C PHE A 35 -0.07 -16.87 7.63
N SER A 36 -1.32 -16.62 7.23
CA SER A 36 -2.02 -17.50 6.27
C SER A 36 -1.49 -17.39 4.84
N TRP A 37 -0.77 -16.32 4.48
CA TRP A 37 -0.30 -16.07 3.11
C TRP A 37 1.12 -15.50 3.01
N THR A 38 1.76 -15.15 4.13
CA THR A 38 3.16 -14.71 4.18
C THR A 38 3.75 -14.90 5.58
N LYS A 39 5.09 -14.82 5.70
CA LYS A 39 5.74 -14.60 6.99
C LYS A 39 5.40 -13.17 7.45
N PRO A 40 4.83 -12.97 8.65
CA PRO A 40 4.64 -11.63 9.19
C PRO A 40 5.97 -10.94 9.41
N SER A 41 5.95 -9.62 9.35
CA SER A 41 7.13 -8.82 9.63
C SER A 41 7.16 -8.40 11.09
N GLU A 42 8.35 -8.46 11.70
CA GLU A 42 8.54 -8.09 13.11
C GLU A 42 9.05 -6.64 13.26
N SER A 43 9.56 -6.03 12.19
CA SER A 43 10.08 -4.66 12.19
C SER A 43 9.79 -3.90 10.90
N ILE A 44 9.80 -2.57 11.00
CA ILE A 44 9.59 -1.70 9.83
C ILE A 44 10.73 -1.84 8.82
N GLU A 45 11.96 -2.13 9.29
CA GLU A 45 13.13 -2.37 8.45
C GLU A 45 12.99 -3.66 7.64
N GLU A 46 12.50 -4.74 8.24
CA GLU A 46 12.25 -6.00 7.53
C GLU A 46 11.13 -5.80 6.49
N SER A 47 10.05 -5.10 6.86
CA SER A 47 8.99 -4.73 5.92
C SER A 47 9.48 -3.87 4.76
N LYS A 48 10.41 -2.94 5.01
CA LYS A 48 11.04 -2.13 3.96
C LYS A 48 11.87 -2.98 3.01
N ALA A 49 12.66 -3.92 3.53
CA ALA A 49 13.43 -4.85 2.70
C ALA A 49 12.50 -5.67 1.79
N PHE A 50 11.43 -6.22 2.35
CA PHE A 50 10.43 -6.96 1.58
C PHE A 50 9.75 -6.12 0.50
N MET A 51 9.43 -4.86 0.79
CA MET A 51 8.85 -3.95 -0.19
C MET A 51 9.83 -3.69 -1.34
N ILE A 52 11.10 -3.40 -1.05
CA ILE A 52 12.13 -3.13 -2.06
C ILE A 52 12.28 -4.31 -3.03
N GLU A 53 12.33 -5.54 -2.50
CA GLU A 53 12.38 -6.77 -3.31
C GLU A 53 11.16 -6.96 -4.22
N ARG A 54 10.02 -6.38 -3.82
CA ARG A 54 8.72 -6.45 -4.49
C ARG A 54 8.39 -5.19 -5.30
N THR A 55 9.33 -4.26 -5.42
CA THR A 55 9.23 -3.12 -6.34
C THR A 55 10.20 -3.30 -7.49
N PRO A 56 9.91 -2.73 -8.68
CA PRO A 56 10.82 -2.84 -9.81
C PRO A 56 12.21 -2.30 -9.46
N ASN A 57 13.22 -3.09 -9.82
CA ASN A 57 14.63 -2.81 -9.58
C ASN A 57 15.47 -3.28 -10.77
N SER A 58 16.78 -3.01 -10.74
CA SER A 58 17.67 -3.33 -11.86
C SER A 58 17.71 -4.81 -12.25
N GLU A 59 17.51 -5.72 -11.29
CA GLU A 59 17.49 -7.16 -11.56
C GLU A 59 16.11 -7.63 -12.04
N LYS A 60 15.04 -6.99 -11.56
CA LYS A 60 13.65 -7.38 -11.82
C LYS A 60 12.82 -6.16 -12.26
N PRO A 61 13.09 -5.57 -13.44
CA PRO A 61 12.38 -4.38 -13.92
C PRO A 61 10.92 -4.64 -14.30
N TRP A 62 10.53 -5.91 -14.48
CA TRP A 62 9.17 -6.32 -14.87
C TRP A 62 8.19 -6.43 -13.69
N ILE A 63 8.62 -6.16 -12.45
CA ILE A 63 7.72 -6.20 -11.30
C ILE A 63 6.79 -4.99 -11.34
N GLU A 64 5.49 -5.26 -11.34
CA GLU A 64 4.45 -4.24 -11.28
C GLU A 64 3.53 -4.52 -10.08
N ASN A 65 3.90 -3.98 -8.91
CA ASN A 65 3.08 -4.05 -7.71
C ASN A 65 2.46 -2.67 -7.42
N TYR A 66 1.21 -2.70 -6.96
CA TYR A 66 0.41 -1.51 -6.70
C TYR A 66 -0.13 -1.54 -5.27
N ALA A 67 -0.20 -0.38 -4.65
CA ALA A 67 -0.98 -0.17 -3.44
C ALA A 67 -2.46 0.02 -3.82
N ILE A 68 -3.34 -0.77 -3.19
CA ILE A 68 -4.80 -0.59 -3.31
C ILE A 68 -5.25 0.36 -2.21
N LEU A 69 -5.70 1.55 -2.60
CA LEU A 69 -6.11 2.61 -1.69
C LEU A 69 -7.62 2.80 -1.74
N LEU A 70 -8.23 3.07 -0.60
CA LEU A 70 -9.60 3.58 -0.56
C LEU A 70 -9.62 5.01 -1.09
N ARG A 71 -10.63 5.36 -1.88
CA ARG A 71 -10.84 6.76 -2.26
C ARG A 71 -11.03 7.59 -0.97
N PRO A 72 -10.37 8.74 -0.83
CA PRO A 72 -10.67 9.66 0.27
C PRO A 72 -12.16 9.98 0.21
N THR A 73 -12.92 9.60 1.23
CA THR A 73 -14.26 10.14 1.42
C THR A 73 -14.06 11.63 1.65
N THR A 74 -14.44 12.47 0.69
CA THR A 74 -14.69 13.88 1.00
C THR A 74 -15.55 13.88 2.25
N PRO A 75 -15.15 14.57 3.34
CA PRO A 75 -16.02 14.68 4.49
C PRO A 75 -17.32 15.28 3.99
N THR A 76 -18.38 14.48 3.95
CA THR A 76 -19.72 14.98 3.69
C THR A 76 -19.96 16.02 4.77
N SER A 77 -20.35 17.23 4.38
CA SER A 77 -20.53 18.39 5.26
C SER A 77 -21.61 18.20 6.34
N ASP A 78 -22.10 16.98 6.55
CA ASP A 78 -23.20 16.60 7.44
C ASP A 78 -22.77 16.39 8.91
N ASP A 79 -21.47 16.52 9.22
CA ASP A 79 -20.97 16.52 10.61
C ASP A 79 -21.14 17.88 11.33
N GLN A 80 -21.85 18.84 10.73
CA GLN A 80 -22.43 19.97 11.45
C GLN A 80 -23.86 19.62 11.87
N MET A 81 -23.99 18.82 12.94
CA MET A 81 -25.23 18.83 13.71
C MET A 81 -25.39 20.18 14.44
N PRO A 82 -26.64 20.67 14.60
CA PRO A 82 -26.98 22.02 15.07
C PRO A 82 -26.62 22.31 16.54
#